data_AF-A0A447IKX7-F1
#
_entry.id   AF-A0A447IKX7-F1
#
_cell.length_a   1.000
_cell.length_b   1.000
_cell.length_c   1.000
_cell.angle_alpha   90.00
_cell.angle_beta   90.00
_cell.angle_gamma   90.00
#
_symmetry.space_group_name_H-M   'P 1'
#
loop_
_entity.id
_entity.type
_entity.pdbx_description
1 polymer ?
#
loop_
_entity_poly.entity_id
_entity_poly.type
_entity_poly.pdbx_seq_one_letter_code
_entity_poly.pdbx_strand_id
1 'polypeptide(L)'
;MQVTATRYRTAAMTALMALALSACREEEQTLPAASEQAHRMPAQGQAWLDATGDEAPAAFLARVTGHPADGIAPSLDRATAAYGDSPRMIANRAAQLWDEIRRKDDPPIAIAALLDQLAAGGGPDRPSIGPVIQHYRVLRAQGADHAAAMRAATAEGRVP
;
A
#
# COMPACT_ATOMS: atom_id res chain seq x y z
N MET A 1 -19.38 53.54 52.63
CA MET A 1 -18.31 54.16 51.83
C MET A 1 -17.53 53.02 51.15
N GLN A 2 -17.71 52.86 49.84
CA GLN A 2 -17.08 51.83 49.01
C GLN A 2 -15.97 52.45 48.17
N VAL A 3 -14.75 51.91 48.26
CA VAL A 3 -13.75 51.76 47.18
C VAL A 3 -12.79 50.69 47.73
N THR A 4 -12.51 49.54 47.13
CA THR A 4 -11.72 49.31 45.91
C THR A 4 -11.74 47.80 45.60
N ALA A 5 -12.22 47.37 44.44
CA ALA A 5 -11.97 46.01 43.95
C ALA A 5 -12.13 45.89 42.42
N THR A 6 -11.54 46.82 41.67
CA THR A 6 -11.62 46.83 40.20
C THR A 6 -10.25 46.68 39.57
N ARG A 7 -9.47 45.64 39.93
CA ARG A 7 -8.15 45.38 39.30
C ARG A 7 -7.72 43.90 39.19
N TYR A 8 -8.64 42.94 39.17
CA TYR A 8 -8.26 41.52 39.05
C TYR A 8 -8.78 40.77 37.81
N ARG A 9 -9.43 41.47 36.86
CA ARG A 9 -10.01 40.81 35.67
C ARG A 9 -9.12 40.79 34.43
N THR A 10 -8.05 41.57 34.38
CA THR A 10 -7.19 41.68 33.18
C THR A 10 -5.93 40.82 33.21
N ALA A 11 -5.64 40.11 34.31
CA ALA A 11 -4.47 39.23 34.38
C ALA A 11 -4.75 37.79 33.89
N ALA A 12 -6.02 37.37 33.87
CA ALA A 12 -6.38 35.99 33.51
C ALA A 12 -6.41 35.74 31.98
N MET A 13 -6.56 36.79 31.17
CA MET A 13 -6.75 36.63 29.72
C MET A 13 -5.44 36.55 28.93
N THR A 14 -4.34 37.08 29.46
CA THR A 14 -3.01 37.00 28.83
C THR A 14 -2.29 35.68 29.09
N ALA A 15 -2.66 34.95 30.15
CA ALA A 15 -2.03 33.69 30.50
C ALA A 15 -2.44 32.53 29.55
N LEU A 16 -3.65 32.56 28.99
CA LEU A 16 -4.15 31.47 28.14
C LEU A 16 -3.53 31.44 26.73
N MET A 17 -3.06 32.58 26.23
CA MET A 17 -2.53 32.70 24.86
C MET A 17 -1.05 32.29 24.75
N ALA A 18 -0.32 32.31 25.87
CA ALA A 18 1.08 31.84 25.93
C ALA A 18 1.21 30.30 25.91
N LEU A 19 0.14 29.56 26.24
CA LEU A 19 0.12 28.09 26.19
C LEU A 19 -0.12 27.51 24.77
N ALA A 20 -0.54 28.33 23.79
CA ALA A 20 -0.76 27.87 22.43
C ALA A 20 0.51 27.85 21.56
N LEU A 21 1.60 28.50 22.01
CA LEU A 21 2.86 28.59 21.27
C LEU A 21 3.92 27.56 21.72
N SER A 22 3.68 26.80 22.79
CA SER A 22 4.62 25.75 23.25
C SER A 22 4.34 24.36 22.66
N ALA A 23 3.35 24.22 21.78
CA ALA A 23 3.03 22.94 21.13
C ALA A 23 3.87 22.65 19.86
N CYS A 24 4.65 23.63 19.37
CA CYS A 24 5.66 23.43 18.32
C CYS A 24 7.06 23.39 18.92
N ARG A 25 7.23 22.74 20.07
CA ARG A 25 8.56 22.32 20.52
C ARG A 25 8.91 21.10 19.68
N GLU A 26 9.73 21.32 18.68
CA GLU A 26 10.43 20.27 17.94
C GLU A 26 11.36 19.58 18.93
N GLU A 27 10.81 18.62 19.66
CA GLU A 27 11.58 17.66 20.44
C GLU A 27 12.36 16.85 19.40
N GLU A 28 13.63 17.19 19.22
CA GLU A 28 14.61 16.37 18.52
C GLU A 28 14.75 15.07 19.32
N GLN A 29 13.80 14.16 19.08
CA GLN A 29 13.87 12.79 19.52
C GLN A 29 15.11 12.21 18.86
N THR A 30 16.20 12.25 19.61
CA THR A 30 17.36 11.39 19.40
C THR A 30 16.80 9.99 19.24
N LEU A 31 16.82 9.49 18.00
CA LEU A 31 16.33 8.16 17.65
C LEU A 31 16.91 7.19 18.69
N PRO A 32 16.07 6.42 19.41
CA PRO A 32 16.61 5.39 20.28
C PRO A 32 17.47 4.48 19.41
N ALA A 33 18.70 4.22 19.87
CA ALA A 33 19.64 3.32 19.22
C ALA A 33 18.87 2.09 18.72
N ALA A 34 19.03 1.79 17.43
CA ALA A 34 18.44 0.63 16.78
C ALA A 34 18.86 -0.65 17.53
N SER A 35 18.09 -1.00 18.54
CA SER A 35 18.30 -2.16 19.38
C SER A 35 16.97 -2.89 19.48
N GLU A 36 16.88 -3.97 18.72
CA GLU A 36 16.10 -5.17 19.06
C GLU A 36 14.57 -5.05 19.17
N GLN A 37 13.98 -4.09 18.47
CA GLN A 37 12.58 -4.19 18.02
C GLN A 37 12.51 -4.19 16.50
N ALA A 38 13.32 -5.09 15.89
CA ALA A 38 12.87 -5.75 14.69
C ALA A 38 11.56 -6.46 15.06
N HIS A 39 10.48 -5.76 14.76
CA HIS A 39 9.11 -6.20 14.79
C HIS A 39 9.08 -7.70 14.49
N ARG A 40 8.73 -8.50 15.48
CA ARG A 40 8.35 -9.90 15.26
C ARG A 40 7.05 -9.83 14.47
N MET A 41 7.17 -9.55 13.17
CA MET A 41 6.13 -9.77 12.20
C MET A 41 5.70 -11.22 12.40
N PRO A 42 4.39 -11.52 12.40
CA PRO A 42 3.95 -12.90 12.50
C PRO A 42 4.67 -13.69 11.41
N ALA A 43 5.38 -14.73 11.82
CA ALA A 43 5.97 -15.74 10.95
C ALA A 43 4.85 -16.59 10.30
N GLN A 44 4.02 -15.93 9.51
CA GLN A 44 3.30 -16.51 8.38
C GLN A 44 3.78 -15.72 7.16
N GLY A 45 5.09 -15.80 6.95
CA GLY A 45 5.81 -15.00 5.97
C GLY A 45 5.27 -15.28 4.58
N GLN A 46 4.56 -14.32 4.04
CA GLN A 46 4.29 -14.26 2.61
C GLN A 46 5.65 -14.33 1.92
N ALA A 47 5.93 -15.45 1.25
CA ALA A 47 7.21 -15.62 0.59
C ALA A 47 7.43 -14.43 -0.35
N TRP A 48 8.59 -13.80 -0.27
CA TRP A 48 8.95 -12.60 -1.02
C TRP A 48 10.17 -12.91 -1.87
N LEU A 49 10.19 -12.48 -3.14
CA LEU A 49 11.40 -12.53 -3.96
C LEU A 49 12.40 -11.49 -3.47
N ASP A 50 13.54 -11.97 -2.99
CA ASP A 50 14.71 -11.13 -2.72
C ASP A 50 15.17 -10.43 -4.02
N ALA A 51 15.71 -9.22 -3.87
CA ALA A 51 16.25 -8.45 -4.99
C ALA A 51 17.46 -9.12 -5.66
N THR A 52 18.23 -9.89 -4.89
CA THR A 52 19.47 -10.56 -5.29
C THR A 52 19.33 -12.07 -5.50
N GLY A 53 18.14 -12.63 -5.24
CA GLY A 53 17.91 -14.08 -5.38
C GLY A 53 17.79 -14.53 -6.83
N ASP A 54 18.19 -15.77 -7.12
CA ASP A 54 18.19 -16.33 -8.48
C ASP A 54 16.82 -16.86 -8.94
N GLU A 55 15.82 -16.92 -8.05
CA GLU A 55 14.48 -17.41 -8.40
C GLU A 55 13.81 -16.50 -9.44
N ALA A 56 13.38 -17.12 -10.55
CA ALA A 56 12.66 -16.42 -11.60
C ALA A 56 11.25 -15.99 -11.11
N PRO A 57 10.77 -14.77 -11.47
CA PRO A 57 9.47 -14.27 -11.03
C PRO A 57 8.27 -15.19 -11.29
N ALA A 58 8.19 -15.84 -12.47
CA ALA A 58 7.11 -16.79 -12.78
C ALA A 58 7.20 -18.08 -11.94
N ALA A 59 8.41 -18.56 -11.66
CA ALA A 59 8.64 -19.73 -10.81
C ALA A 59 8.23 -19.45 -9.36
N PHE A 60 8.55 -18.25 -8.86
CA PHE A 60 8.08 -17.77 -7.57
C PHE A 60 6.55 -17.75 -7.46
N LEU A 61 5.89 -17.13 -8.44
CA LEU A 61 4.42 -17.06 -8.47
C LEU A 61 3.81 -18.47 -8.51
N ALA A 62 4.38 -19.38 -9.30
CA ALA A 62 3.95 -20.76 -9.33
C ALA A 62 4.05 -21.44 -7.95
N ARG A 63 5.20 -21.27 -7.28
CA ARG A 63 5.43 -21.81 -5.94
C ARG A 63 4.46 -21.25 -4.89
N VAL A 64 4.17 -19.94 -4.91
CA VAL A 64 3.32 -19.32 -3.88
C VAL A 64 1.82 -19.45 -4.14
N THR A 65 1.41 -19.69 -5.38
CA THR A 65 -0.01 -19.78 -5.76
C THR A 65 -0.45 -21.18 -6.15
N GLY A 66 0.47 -22.13 -6.33
CA GLY A 66 0.19 -23.48 -6.80
C GLY A 66 -0.20 -23.58 -8.28
N HIS A 67 -0.16 -22.47 -9.04
CA HIS A 67 -0.45 -22.45 -10.47
C HIS A 67 0.81 -22.80 -11.29
N PRO A 68 0.69 -23.38 -12.49
CA PRO A 68 1.86 -23.78 -13.26
C PRO A 68 2.55 -22.57 -13.90
N ALA A 69 3.88 -22.55 -13.88
CA ALA A 69 4.67 -21.36 -14.26
C ALA A 69 4.52 -20.96 -15.73
N ASP A 70 4.34 -21.94 -16.63
CA ASP A 70 4.09 -21.74 -18.06
C ASP A 70 2.77 -20.98 -18.32
N GLY A 71 1.74 -21.22 -17.51
CA GLY A 71 0.48 -20.48 -17.55
C GLY A 71 0.58 -19.06 -16.97
N ILE A 72 1.56 -18.78 -16.12
CA ILE A 72 1.74 -17.47 -15.45
C ILE A 72 2.61 -16.53 -16.29
N ALA A 73 3.68 -17.06 -16.91
CA ALA A 73 4.69 -16.25 -17.56
C ALA A 73 4.12 -15.25 -18.60
N PRO A 74 3.19 -15.64 -19.51
CA PRO A 74 2.64 -14.70 -20.48
C PRO A 74 1.87 -13.53 -19.85
N SER A 75 1.11 -13.78 -18.78
CA SER A 75 0.36 -12.72 -18.08
C SER A 75 1.31 -11.82 -17.28
N LEU A 76 2.38 -12.38 -16.72
CA LEU A 76 3.42 -11.60 -16.04
C LEU A 76 4.18 -10.69 -17.02
N ASP A 77 4.50 -11.19 -18.21
CA ASP A 77 5.16 -10.40 -19.26
C ASP A 77 4.29 -9.22 -19.69
N ARG A 78 2.97 -9.45 -19.87
CA ARG A 78 2.01 -8.38 -20.17
C ARG A 78 1.94 -7.34 -19.04
N ALA A 79 1.87 -7.78 -17.79
CA ALA A 79 1.85 -6.86 -16.66
C ALA A 79 3.16 -6.06 -16.55
N THR A 80 4.31 -6.71 -16.78
CA THR A 80 5.62 -6.05 -16.78
C THR A 80 5.72 -5.01 -17.90
N ALA A 81 5.21 -5.32 -19.10
CA ALA A 81 5.22 -4.36 -20.21
C ALA A 81 4.29 -3.15 -19.97
N ALA A 82 3.32 -3.27 -19.06
CA ALA A 82 2.30 -2.26 -18.81
C ALA A 82 2.68 -1.24 -17.72
N TYR A 83 3.81 -1.45 -17.03
CA TYR A 83 4.28 -0.62 -15.91
C TYR A 83 5.82 -0.48 -15.91
N GLY A 84 6.32 0.63 -15.36
CA GLY A 84 7.77 0.84 -15.19
C GLY A 84 8.46 0.02 -14.08
N ASP A 85 7.71 -0.80 -13.34
CA ASP A 85 8.26 -1.64 -12.27
C ASP A 85 9.00 -2.86 -12.83
N SER A 86 10.00 -3.36 -12.11
CA SER A 86 10.70 -4.59 -12.51
C SER A 86 9.80 -5.83 -12.43
N PRO A 87 10.08 -6.90 -13.22
CA PRO A 87 9.32 -8.15 -13.15
C PRO A 87 9.20 -8.73 -11.73
N ARG A 88 10.27 -8.63 -10.92
CA ARG A 88 10.29 -9.06 -9.52
C ARG A 88 9.32 -8.24 -8.67
N MET A 89 9.31 -6.92 -8.87
CA MET A 89 8.41 -6.03 -8.12
C MET A 89 6.95 -6.27 -8.49
N ILE A 90 6.64 -6.46 -9.78
CA ILE A 90 5.31 -6.86 -10.25
C ILE A 90 4.89 -8.19 -9.61
N ALA A 91 5.73 -9.22 -9.67
CA ALA A 91 5.43 -10.54 -9.11
C ALA A 91 5.17 -10.48 -7.60
N ASN A 92 6.03 -9.79 -6.85
CA ASN A 92 5.86 -9.63 -5.40
C ASN A 92 4.54 -8.93 -5.04
N ARG A 93 4.23 -7.81 -5.71
CA ARG A 93 2.98 -7.06 -5.46
C ARG A 93 1.75 -7.85 -5.88
N ALA A 94 1.82 -8.57 -7.00
CA ALA A 94 0.74 -9.43 -7.48
C ALA A 94 0.48 -10.61 -6.53
N ALA A 95 1.53 -11.26 -6.02
CA ALA A 95 1.40 -12.32 -5.02
C ALA A 95 0.75 -11.80 -3.73
N GLN A 96 1.13 -10.61 -3.28
CA GLN A 96 0.51 -9.96 -2.12
C GLN A 96 -0.97 -9.71 -2.32
N LEU A 97 -1.32 -9.06 -3.43
CA LEU A 97 -2.71 -8.76 -3.76
C LEU A 97 -3.55 -10.03 -3.93
N TRP A 98 -3.02 -11.05 -4.60
CA TRP A 98 -3.69 -12.33 -4.80
C TRP A 98 -4.03 -13.02 -3.46
N ASP A 99 -3.09 -13.01 -2.52
CA ASP A 99 -3.28 -13.56 -1.17
C ASP A 99 -4.32 -12.79 -0.36
N GLU A 100 -4.41 -11.47 -0.54
CA GLU A 100 -5.47 -10.65 0.05
C GLU A 100 -6.85 -11.00 -0.55
N ILE A 101 -6.93 -11.18 -1.87
CA ILE A 101 -8.17 -11.49 -2.59
C ILE A 101 -8.68 -12.88 -2.21
N ARG A 102 -7.83 -13.90 -2.27
CA ARG A 102 -8.22 -15.30 -2.01
C ARG A 102 -8.74 -15.53 -0.58
N ARG A 103 -8.40 -14.64 0.36
CA ARG A 103 -8.89 -14.70 1.75
C ARG A 103 -10.29 -14.10 1.91
N LYS A 104 -10.73 -13.29 0.95
CA LYS A 104 -12.01 -12.56 0.99
C LYS A 104 -13.04 -13.09 0.01
N ASP A 105 -12.58 -13.58 -1.14
CA ASP A 105 -13.43 -13.96 -2.26
C ASP A 105 -13.46 -15.49 -2.42
N ASP A 106 -14.65 -16.04 -2.70
CA ASP A 106 -14.88 -17.45 -2.98
C ASP A 106 -15.77 -17.58 -4.24
N PRO A 107 -15.29 -18.22 -5.33
CA PRO A 107 -13.96 -18.81 -5.50
C PRO A 107 -12.86 -17.74 -5.67
N PRO A 108 -11.60 -18.07 -5.34
CA PRO A 108 -10.47 -17.15 -5.54
C PRO A 108 -10.15 -16.98 -7.03
N ILE A 109 -9.71 -15.77 -7.41
CA ILE A 109 -9.19 -15.51 -8.76
C ILE A 109 -7.86 -16.25 -9.01
N ALA A 110 -7.65 -16.74 -10.22
CA ALA A 110 -6.35 -17.26 -10.65
C ALA A 110 -5.30 -16.14 -10.78
N ILE A 111 -4.05 -16.39 -10.41
CA ILE A 111 -2.98 -15.38 -10.46
C ILE A 111 -2.74 -14.82 -11.87
N ALA A 112 -2.83 -15.66 -12.91
CA ALA A 112 -2.70 -15.25 -14.30
C ALA A 112 -3.81 -14.26 -14.70
N ALA A 113 -5.05 -14.53 -14.28
CA ALA A 113 -6.18 -13.64 -14.54
C ALA A 113 -6.05 -12.30 -13.80
N LEU A 114 -5.54 -12.30 -12.56
CA LEU A 114 -5.25 -11.08 -11.82
C LEU A 114 -4.18 -10.23 -12.54
N LEU A 115 -3.09 -10.85 -13.01
CA LEU A 115 -2.05 -10.16 -13.78
C LEU A 115 -2.61 -9.55 -15.08
N ASP A 116 -3.48 -10.27 -15.78
CA ASP A 116 -4.12 -9.78 -17.01
C ASP A 116 -5.06 -8.59 -16.76
N GLN A 117 -5.83 -8.62 -15.68
CA GLN A 117 -6.67 -7.48 -15.30
C GLN A 117 -5.84 -6.24 -14.95
N LEU A 118 -4.73 -6.43 -14.22
CA LEU A 118 -3.81 -5.34 -13.92
C LEU A 118 -3.19 -4.79 -15.21
N ALA A 119 -2.71 -5.67 -16.10
CA ALA A 119 -2.11 -5.28 -17.38
C ALA A 119 -3.08 -4.50 -18.27
N ALA A 120 -4.36 -4.88 -18.33
CA ALA A 120 -5.39 -4.20 -19.12
C ALA A 120 -5.63 -2.73 -18.68
N GLY A 121 -5.28 -2.43 -17.43
CA GLY A 121 -5.31 -1.08 -16.86
C GLY A 121 -4.04 -0.28 -17.02
N GLY A 122 -2.92 -0.92 -17.35
CA GLY A 122 -1.64 -0.27 -17.50
C GLY A 122 -1.51 0.48 -18.82
N GLY A 123 -0.31 0.98 -19.07
CA GLY A 123 0.02 1.74 -20.26
C GLY A 123 1.46 2.25 -20.18
N PRO A 124 2.09 2.58 -21.33
CA PRO A 124 3.51 2.95 -21.38
C PRO A 124 3.86 4.14 -20.48
N ASP A 125 2.88 4.99 -20.18
CA ASP A 125 3.06 6.18 -19.34
C ASP A 125 2.90 5.92 -17.84
N ARG A 126 2.60 4.68 -17.41
CA ARG A 126 2.42 4.37 -15.99
C ARG A 126 3.73 3.94 -15.33
N PRO A 127 4.27 4.73 -14.37
CA PRO A 127 5.56 4.44 -13.78
C PRO A 127 5.56 3.22 -12.85
N SER A 128 4.41 2.89 -12.24
CA SER A 128 4.34 1.79 -11.26
C SER A 128 2.92 1.21 -11.14
N ILE A 129 2.83 -0.08 -10.79
CA ILE A 129 1.57 -0.78 -10.45
C ILE A 129 1.09 -0.43 -9.03
N GLY A 130 1.97 0.11 -8.18
CA GLY A 130 1.69 0.40 -6.78
C GLY A 130 0.43 1.25 -6.54
N PRO A 131 0.28 2.40 -7.21
CA PRO A 131 -0.91 3.25 -7.07
C PRO A 131 -2.22 2.54 -7.47
N VAL A 132 -2.19 1.71 -8.51
CA VAL A 132 -3.35 0.92 -8.96
C VAL A 132 -3.79 -0.06 -7.87
N ILE A 133 -2.85 -0.81 -7.30
CA ILE A 133 -3.14 -1.75 -6.22
C ILE A 133 -3.66 -1.03 -4.98
N GLN A 134 -3.10 0.15 -4.66
CA GLN A 134 -3.56 0.94 -3.53
C GLN A 134 -4.99 1.44 -3.73
N HIS A 135 -5.33 1.94 -4.92
CA HIS A 135 -6.70 2.36 -5.23
C HIS A 135 -7.67 1.18 -5.18
N TYR A 136 -7.29 0.02 -5.73
CA TYR A 136 -8.07 -1.23 -5.59
C TYR A 136 -8.37 -1.55 -4.12
N ARG A 137 -7.37 -1.49 -3.23
CA ARG A 137 -7.55 -1.76 -1.79
C ARG A 137 -8.52 -0.78 -1.14
N VAL A 138 -8.43 0.50 -1.45
CA VAL A 138 -9.36 1.54 -0.94
C VAL A 138 -10.79 1.21 -1.36
N LEU A 139 -11.02 0.87 -2.64
CA LEU A 139 -12.34 0.53 -3.15
C LEU A 139 -12.90 -0.74 -2.50
N ARG A 140 -12.08 -1.80 -2.34
CA ARG A 140 -12.49 -3.01 -1.63
C ARG A 140 -12.82 -2.72 -0.16
N ALA A 141 -12.09 -1.82 0.50
CA ALA A 141 -12.39 -1.40 1.88
C ALA A 141 -13.70 -0.60 1.99
N GLN A 142 -14.10 0.10 0.92
CA GLN A 142 -15.38 0.80 0.82
C GLN A 142 -16.57 -0.11 0.43
N GLY A 143 -16.33 -1.42 0.29
CA GLY A 143 -17.37 -2.40 -0.02
C GLY A 143 -17.59 -2.67 -1.50
N ALA A 144 -16.76 -2.12 -2.40
CA ALA A 144 -16.80 -2.51 -3.81
C ALA A 144 -16.42 -4.00 -3.97
N ASP A 145 -17.10 -4.70 -4.88
CA ASP A 145 -16.70 -6.03 -5.28
C ASP A 145 -15.39 -6.01 -6.10
N HIS A 146 -14.83 -7.19 -6.34
CA HIS A 146 -13.58 -7.34 -7.09
C HIS A 146 -13.63 -6.67 -8.47
N ALA A 147 -14.68 -6.92 -9.23
CA ALA A 147 -14.78 -6.45 -10.61
C ALA A 147 -14.93 -4.93 -10.68
N ALA A 148 -15.76 -4.34 -9.81
CA ALA A 148 -15.95 -2.91 -9.70
C ALA A 148 -14.67 -2.21 -9.23
N ALA A 149 -14.01 -2.74 -8.20
CA ALA A 149 -12.77 -2.19 -7.69
C ALA A 149 -11.66 -2.22 -8.74
N MET A 150 -11.51 -3.35 -9.46
CA MET A 150 -10.48 -3.51 -10.48
C MET A 150 -10.70 -2.57 -11.66
N ARG A 151 -11.94 -2.47 -12.18
CA ARG A 151 -12.26 -1.53 -13.28
C ARG A 151 -11.96 -0.08 -12.92
N ALA A 152 -12.33 0.36 -11.71
CA ALA A 152 -12.10 1.74 -11.29
C ALA A 152 -10.61 2.02 -11.04
N ALA A 153 -9.90 1.12 -10.34
CA ALA A 153 -8.47 1.28 -10.06
C ALA A 153 -7.61 1.32 -11.35
N THR A 154 -8.04 0.60 -12.37
CA THR A 154 -7.35 0.54 -13.66
C THR A 154 -7.71 1.69 -14.61
N ALA A 155 -8.81 2.42 -14.38
CA ALA A 155 -9.25 3.50 -15.26
C ALA A 155 -8.50 4.84 -15.04
N GLU A 156 -8.04 5.12 -13.81
CA GLU A 156 -7.60 6.46 -13.38
C GLU A 156 -6.38 7.05 -14.11
N GLY A 157 -5.59 6.23 -14.82
CA GLY A 157 -4.44 6.70 -15.62
C GLY A 157 -4.66 6.64 -17.13
N ARG A 158 -5.90 6.53 -17.62
CA ARG A 158 -6.23 6.66 -19.04
C ARG A 158 -6.59 8.12 -19.30
N VAL A 159 -5.59 8.96 -19.59
CA VAL A 159 -5.86 10.28 -20.17
C VAL A 159 -6.41 10.04 -21.58
N PRO A 160 -7.59 10.59 -21.94
CA PRO A 160 -8.19 10.39 -23.25
C PRO A 160 -7.36 10.98 -24.39
#